data_AF-A0A349PNN9-F1
#
_entry.id   AF-A0A349PNN9-F1
#
_cell.length_a   1.000
_cell.length_b   1.000
_cell.length_c   1.000
_cell.angle_alpha   90.00
_cell.angle_beta   90.00
_cell.angle_gamma   90.00
#
_symmetry.space_group_name_H-M   'P 1'
#
loop_
_entity.id
_entity.type
_entity.pdbx_description
1 polymer ?
#
loop_
_entity_poly.entity_id
_entity_poly.type
_entity_poly.pdbx_seq_one_letter_code
_entity_poly.pdbx_strand_id
1 'polypeptide(L)' 'MMILEKKASIREVMAFPKTGSSEDLLFGAPSLLSDKKVEEMNVRIMRK' A
#
# COMPACT_ATOMS: atom_id res chain seq x y z
N MET A 1 -0.17 -12.68 17.10
CA MET A 1 -0.52 -13.74 16.14
C MET A 1 0.70 -14.46 15.57
N MET A 2 1.58 -13.78 14.82
CA MET A 2 2.76 -14.40 14.18
C MET A 2 3.61 -15.30 15.11
N ILE A 3 3.97 -14.79 16.30
CA ILE A 3 4.76 -15.54 17.28
C ILE A 3 3.98 -16.73 17.85
N LEU A 4 2.70 -16.54 18.16
CA LEU A 4 1.84 -17.60 18.71
C LEU A 4 1.63 -18.73 17.69
N GLU A 5 1.53 -18.38 16.41
CA GLU A 5 1.36 -19.31 15.29
C GLU A 5 2.69 -19.82 14.70
N LYS A 6 3.84 -19.40 15.27
CA LYS A 6 5.20 -19.76 14.81
C LYS A 6 5.42 -19.52 13.31
N LYS A 7 4.89 -18.42 12.79
CA LYS A 7 4.98 -18.02 11.38
C LYS A 7 6.31 -17.34 11.09
N ALA A 8 6.85 -17.57 9.89
CA ALA A 8 8.16 -17.01 9.49
C ALA A 8 8.06 -15.54 9.09
N SER A 9 6.86 -15.09 8.71
CA SER A 9 6.61 -13.72 8.28
C SER A 9 5.27 -13.24 8.82
N ILE A 10 5.21 -11.95 9.19
CA ILE A 10 3.97 -11.31 9.63
C ILE A 10 2.91 -11.28 8.53
N ARG A 11 3.34 -11.34 7.25
CA ARG A 11 2.44 -11.41 6.10
C ARG A 11 1.57 -12.67 6.09
N GLU A 12 1.99 -13.73 6.78
CA GLU A 12 1.25 -15.00 6.86
C GLU A 12 0.06 -14.95 7.81
N VAL A 13 0.01 -13.93 8.69
CA VAL A 13 -1.09 -13.72 9.64
C VAL A 13 -1.92 -12.47 9.30
N MET A 14 -1.71 -11.89 8.13
CA MET A 14 -2.45 -10.74 7.62
C MET A 14 -3.34 -11.18 6.46
N ALA A 15 -4.60 -10.74 6.45
CA ALA A 15 -5.53 -11.07 5.35
C ALA A 15 -5.10 -10.45 4.02
N PHE A 16 -4.62 -9.19 4.05
CA PHE A 16 -4.16 -8.43 2.89
C PHE A 16 -2.80 -7.79 3.19
N PRO A 17 -1.69 -8.54 3.06
CA PRO A 17 -0.36 -8.03 3.35
C PRO A 17 0.15 -7.10 2.24
N LYS A 18 0.98 -6.14 2.62
CA LYS A 18 1.76 -5.32 1.67
C LYS A 18 3.12 -5.95 1.38
N THR A 19 3.72 -5.60 0.24
CA THR A 19 5.09 -5.95 -0.13
C THR A 19 6.11 -5.14 0.68
N GLY A 20 7.40 -5.49 0.55
CA GLY A 20 8.48 -4.70 1.16
C GLY A 20 8.61 -3.28 0.58
N SER A 21 8.12 -3.05 -0.64
CA SER A 21 8.01 -1.74 -1.30
C SER A 21 6.74 -0.96 -0.91
N SER A 22 5.99 -1.44 0.09
CA SER A 22 4.71 -0.86 0.55
C SER A 22 3.54 -0.96 -0.45
N GLU A 23 3.63 -1.87 -1.42
CA GLU A 23 2.59 -2.07 -2.43
C GLU A 23 1.60 -3.16 -2.00
N ASP A 24 0.33 -2.98 -2.36
CA ASP A 24 -0.71 -3.99 -2.25
C ASP A 24 -1.04 -4.50 -3.65
N LEU A 25 -0.61 -5.73 -3.96
CA LEU A 25 -0.76 -6.30 -5.29
C LEU A 25 -2.20 -6.74 -5.60
N LEU A 26 -3.03 -7.01 -4.59
CA LEU A 26 -4.41 -7.44 -4.79
C LEU A 26 -5.27 -6.26 -5.26
N PHE A 27 -5.09 -5.10 -4.63
CA PHE A 27 -5.87 -3.90 -4.94
C PHE A 27 -5.12 -2.90 -5.84
N GLY A 28 -3.86 -3.18 -6.18
CA GLY A 28 -3.02 -2.30 -7.00
C GLY A 28 -2.73 -0.96 -6.32
N ALA A 29 -2.45 -0.97 -5.01
CA ALA A 29 -2.19 0.25 -4.24
C ALA A 29 -0.68 0.42 -3.93
N PRO A 30 -0.15 1.65 -3.82
CA PRO A 30 -0.83 2.91 -4.15
C PRO A 30 -1.12 3.02 -5.65
N SER A 31 -2.15 3.78 -6.00
CA SER A 31 -2.52 4.06 -7.40
C SER A 31 -2.49 5.56 -7.68
N LEU A 32 -2.30 5.91 -8.95
CA LEU A 32 -2.31 7.31 -9.37
C LEU A 32 -3.73 7.89 -9.25
N LEU A 33 -3.81 9.09 -8.67
CA LEU A 33 -5.04 9.89 -8.67
C LEU A 33 -5.22 10.60 -10.01
N SER A 34 -6.46 10.89 -10.38
CA SER A 34 -6.76 11.75 -11.53
C SER A 34 -6.36 13.19 -11.27
N ASP A 35 -5.98 13.91 -12.33
CA ASP A 35 -5.53 15.30 -12.23
C ASP A 35 -6.57 16.20 -11.55
N LYS A 36 -7.86 16.00 -11.85
CA LYS A 36 -8.97 16.72 -11.21
C LYS A 36 -8.95 16.58 -9.69
N LYS A 37 -8.74 15.36 -9.17
CA LYS A 37 -8.71 15.11 -7.72
C LYS A 37 -7.49 15.74 -7.05
N VAL A 38 -6.37 15.79 -7.77
CA VAL A 38 -5.14 16.42 -7.29
C VAL A 38 -5.32 17.95 -7.21
N GLU A 39 -5.95 18.55 -8.23
CA GLU A 39 -6.28 19.97 -8.28
C GLU A 39 -7.30 20.38 -7.20
N GLU A 40 -8.37 19.60 -7.00
CA GLU A 40 -9.38 19.82 -5.95
C GLU A 40 -8.76 19.89 -4.54
N MET A 41 -7.67 19.15 -4.30
CA MET A 41 -6.96 19.15 -3.03
C MET A 41 -5.90 20.26 -2.92
N ASN A 42 -5.77 21.14 -3.92
CA ASN A 42 -4.78 22.23 -3.98
C ASN A 42 -3.32 21.76 -3.84
N VAL A 43 -3.00 20.54 -4.32
CA VAL A 43 -1.63 19.98 -4.31
C VAL A 43 -1.14 19.74 -5.73
N ARG A 44 0.19 19.56 -5.89
CA ARG A 44 0.82 19.26 -7.18
C ARG A 44 1.88 18.17 -7.02
N ILE A 45 1.96 17.26 -7.98
CA ILE A 45 2.98 16.21 -8.00
C ILE A 45 4.29 16.81 -8.53
N MET A 46 5.32 16.86 -7.69
CA MET A 46 6.67 17.27 -8.11
C MET A 46 7.44 16.04 -8.58
N ARG A 47 7.93 16.05 -9.83
CA ARG A 47 8.89 15.05 -10.30
C ARG A 47 10.31 15.50 -9.93
N LYS A 48 11.14 14.54 -9.51
CA LYS A 48 12.57 14.75 -9.29
C LYS A 48 13.31 14.87 -10.62
#